data_AF-A0A5B7C3P5-F1
#
_entry.id   AF-A0A5B7C3P5-F1
#
_cell.length_a   1.000
_cell.length_b   1.000
_cell.length_c   1.000
_cell.angle_alpha   90.00
_cell.angle_beta   90.00
_cell.angle_gamma   90.00
#
_symmetry.space_group_name_H-M   'P 1'
#
loop_
_entity.id
_entity.type
_entity.pdbx_description
1 polymer ?
#
loop_
_entity_poly.entity_id
_entity_poly.type
_entity_poly.pdbx_seq_one_letter_code
_entity_poly.pdbx_strand_id
1 'polypeptide(L)'
;NRFTFPSALKACARTGRLEEGKQIHGMVLKYGFLSDEFVLSNLVRMYVICGVMNDGYILFNASVGMENLNEMNLEKRREEGNVVLWNVMIDGYIRLGDFKAARQLFDKMPQRSVVSWNSMISGYAQNGLFKEAIELFRDMQMADKCPNYVTLVSVLPAIS
;
A
#
# COMPACT_ATOMS: atom_id res chain seq x y z
N ASN A 1 3.40 25.94 1.36
CA ASN A 1 4.63 25.38 1.95
C ASN A 1 4.54 23.85 1.83
N ARG A 2 5.57 23.15 1.33
CA ARG A 2 5.52 21.69 1.13
C ARG A 2 5.20 20.89 2.40
N PHE A 3 5.57 21.42 3.57
CA PHE A 3 5.38 20.73 4.85
C PHE A 3 3.94 20.79 5.39
N THR A 4 3.07 21.68 4.88
CA THR A 4 1.67 21.74 5.34
C THR A 4 0.75 20.75 4.63
N PHE A 5 1.06 20.36 3.38
CA PHE A 5 0.23 19.42 2.62
C PHE A 5 0.09 18.05 3.30
N PRO A 6 1.16 17.39 3.78
CA PRO A 6 1.07 16.08 4.43
C PRO A 6 0.13 16.07 5.63
N SER A 7 0.20 17.09 6.49
CA SER A 7 -0.67 17.19 7.67
C SER A 7 -2.14 17.35 7.28
N ALA A 8 -2.43 18.18 6.27
CA ALA A 8 -3.79 18.37 5.78
C ALA A 8 -4.34 17.10 5.09
N LEU A 9 -3.53 16.45 4.25
CA LEU A 9 -3.90 15.18 3.58
C LEU A 9 -4.17 14.07 4.58
N LYS A 10 -3.37 13.96 5.65
CA LYS A 10 -3.57 12.99 6.72
C LYS A 10 -4.86 13.25 7.50
N ALA A 11 -5.22 14.51 7.71
CA ALA A 11 -6.51 14.87 8.30
C ALA A 11 -7.66 14.46 7.37
N CYS A 12 -7.60 14.83 6.08
CA CYS A 12 -8.60 14.45 5.08
C CYS A 12 -8.84 12.93 5.04
N ALA A 13 -7.75 12.15 5.01
CA ALA A 13 -7.81 10.71 5.02
C ALA A 13 -8.54 10.16 6.26
N ARG A 14 -8.15 10.63 7.45
CA ARG A 14 -8.75 10.18 8.73
C ARG A 14 -10.21 10.55 8.88
N THR A 15 -10.63 11.68 8.32
CA THR A 15 -12.00 12.17 8.42
C THR A 15 -12.86 11.82 7.21
N GLY A 16 -12.32 11.08 6.23
CA GLY A 16 -13.05 10.74 4.98
C GLY A 16 -13.39 11.95 4.10
N ARG A 17 -12.68 13.07 4.25
CA ARG A 17 -12.93 14.34 3.54
C ARG A 17 -12.25 14.35 2.16
N LEU A 18 -12.82 13.59 1.23
CA LEU A 18 -12.26 13.39 -0.11
C LEU A 18 -12.22 14.68 -0.93
N GLU A 19 -13.27 15.51 -0.87
CA GLU A 19 -13.36 16.72 -1.68
C GLU A 19 -12.30 17.76 -1.29
N GLU A 20 -12.09 17.98 0.02
CA GLU A 20 -10.98 18.80 0.51
C GLU A 20 -9.63 18.18 0.15
N GLY A 21 -9.52 16.85 0.18
CA GLY A 21 -8.33 16.14 -0.30
C GLY A 21 -8.02 16.41 -1.77
N LYS A 22 -9.02 16.40 -2.65
CA LYS A 22 -8.89 16.75 -4.08
C LYS A 22 -8.49 18.21 -4.28
N GLN A 23 -9.04 19.13 -3.49
CA GLN A 23 -8.63 20.54 -3.52
C GLN A 23 -7.14 20.69 -3.18
N ILE A 24 -6.69 19.99 -2.13
CA ILE A 24 -5.27 19.97 -1.75
C ILE A 24 -4.42 19.36 -2.86
N HIS A 25 -4.85 18.26 -3.48
CA HIS A 25 -4.16 17.68 -4.64
C HIS A 25 -4.02 18.70 -5.78
N GLY A 26 -5.09 19.44 -6.12
CA GLY A 26 -5.03 20.52 -7.11
C GLY A 26 -4.01 21.61 -6.74
N MET A 27 -3.88 21.97 -5.47
CA MET A 27 -2.84 22.89 -5.00
C MET A 27 -1.44 22.31 -5.16
N VAL A 28 -1.24 21.03 -4.82
CA VAL A 28 0.05 20.34 -5.00
C VAL A 28 0.49 20.39 -6.46
N LEU A 29 -0.42 20.14 -7.41
CA LEU A 29 -0.14 20.24 -8.84
C LEU A 29 0.18 21.69 -9.25
N LYS A 30 -0.68 22.64 -8.86
CA LYS A 30 -0.53 24.06 -9.22
C LYS A 30 0.81 24.66 -8.78
N TYR A 31 1.31 24.24 -7.62
CA TYR A 31 2.57 24.74 -7.07
C TYR A 31 3.77 23.82 -7.35
N GLY A 32 3.61 22.75 -8.14
CA GLY A 32 4.71 21.90 -8.58
C GLY A 32 5.29 20.98 -7.51
N PHE A 33 4.52 20.61 -6.48
CA PHE A 33 4.98 19.74 -5.38
C PHE A 33 4.73 18.24 -5.63
N LEU A 34 4.25 17.84 -6.82
CA LEU A 34 3.99 16.43 -7.11
C LEU A 34 5.27 15.58 -7.15
N SER A 35 6.42 16.19 -7.49
CA SER A 35 7.72 15.52 -7.49
C SER A 35 8.30 15.30 -6.09
N ASP A 36 7.73 15.93 -5.07
CA ASP A 36 8.13 15.71 -3.67
C ASP A 36 7.55 14.38 -3.19
N GLU A 37 8.43 13.39 -3.00
CA GLU A 37 8.06 12.02 -2.63
C GLU A 37 7.24 11.96 -1.32
N PHE A 38 7.52 12.86 -0.37
CA PHE A 38 6.80 12.90 0.89
C PHE A 38 5.37 13.44 0.70
N VAL A 39 5.19 14.44 -0.16
CA VAL A 39 3.84 14.93 -0.52
C VAL A 39 3.08 13.87 -1.32
N LEU A 40 3.72 13.26 -2.32
CA LEU A 40 3.12 12.24 -3.18
C LEU A 40 2.67 11.01 -2.38
N SER A 41 3.49 10.51 -1.46
CA SER A 41 3.13 9.37 -0.60
C SER A 41 1.91 9.64 0.29
N ASN A 42 1.75 10.88 0.77
CA ASN A 42 0.56 11.27 1.54
C ASN A 42 -0.68 11.42 0.65
N LEU A 43 -0.53 11.83 -0.62
CA LEU A 43 -1.65 11.83 -1.58
C LEU A 43 -2.13 10.41 -1.88
N VAL A 44 -1.22 9.48 -2.18
CA VAL A 44 -1.55 8.05 -2.37
C VAL A 44 -2.35 7.55 -1.17
N ARG A 45 -1.83 7.77 0.05
CA ARG A 45 -2.50 7.35 1.28
C ARG A 45 -3.90 7.98 1.43
N MET A 46 -4.05 9.26 1.12
CA MET A 46 -5.34 9.95 1.24
C MET A 46 -6.40 9.32 0.33
N TYR A 47 -6.08 9.13 -0.95
CA TYR A 47 -6.99 8.51 -1.91
C TYR A 47 -7.38 7.07 -1.54
N VAL A 48 -6.39 6.26 -1.12
CA VAL A 48 -6.62 4.88 -0.70
C VAL A 48 -7.48 4.78 0.56
N ILE A 49 -7.25 5.64 1.55
CA ILE A 49 -8.06 5.64 2.78
C ILE A 49 -9.49 6.08 2.47
N CYS A 50 -9.66 7.06 1.57
CA CYS A 50 -10.97 7.49 1.08
C CYS A 50 -11.64 6.51 0.10
N GLY A 51 -11.03 5.38 -0.22
CA GLY A 51 -11.61 4.33 -1.06
C GLY A 51 -11.55 4.59 -2.57
N VAL A 52 -10.85 5.63 -3.02
CA VAL A 52 -10.69 5.96 -4.45
C VAL A 52 -9.40 5.32 -4.96
N MET A 53 -9.45 4.00 -5.19
CA MET A 53 -8.24 3.23 -5.52
C MET A 53 -7.60 3.61 -6.85
N ASN A 54 -8.38 4.00 -7.85
CA ASN A 54 -7.84 4.35 -9.17
C ASN A 54 -6.86 5.53 -9.11
N ASP A 55 -7.26 6.62 -8.45
CA ASP A 55 -6.42 7.81 -8.28
C ASP A 55 -5.21 7.49 -7.40
N GLY A 56 -5.40 6.71 -6.33
CA GLY A 56 -4.31 6.21 -5.51
C GLY A 56 -3.29 5.38 -6.29
N TYR A 57 -3.76 4.53 -7.21
CA TYR A 57 -2.93 3.67 -8.06
C TYR A 57 -2.12 4.46 -9.09
N ILE A 58 -2.72 5.48 -9.72
CA ILE A 58 -2.01 6.37 -10.66
C ILE A 58 -0.85 7.07 -9.93
N LEU A 59 -1.13 7.67 -8.77
CA LEU A 59 -0.11 8.35 -7.96
C LEU A 59 0.95 7.38 -7.43
N PHE A 60 0.54 6.15 -7.10
CA PHE A 60 1.44 5.10 -6.68
C PHE A 60 2.41 4.70 -7.80
N ASN A 61 1.92 4.49 -9.03
CA ASN A 61 2.78 4.19 -10.18
C ASN A 61 3.79 5.31 -10.46
N ALA A 62 3.36 6.56 -10.31
CA ALA A 62 4.25 7.72 -10.42
C ALA A 62 5.32 7.71 -9.32
N SER A 63 4.99 7.26 -8.10
CA SER A 63 5.93 7.15 -6.98
C SER A 63 6.93 6.00 -7.13
N VAL A 64 6.50 4.84 -7.62
CA VAL A 64 7.36 3.64 -7.76
C VAL A 64 8.02 3.50 -9.14
N GLY A 65 7.78 4.47 -10.04
CA GLY A 65 8.42 4.51 -11.36
C GLY A 65 7.96 3.39 -12.31
N MET A 66 6.66 3.03 -12.28
CA MET A 66 6.14 1.97 -13.15
C MET A 66 5.83 2.42 -14.59
N GLU A 67 5.99 3.69 -14.94
CA GLU A 67 5.73 4.24 -16.28
C GLU A 67 6.99 4.93 -16.87
N ASN A 68 7.84 4.19 -17.61
CA ASN A 68 8.81 4.62 -18.67
C ASN A 68 9.91 5.66 -18.31
N LEU A 69 11.17 5.69 -18.78
CA LEU A 69 12.12 4.88 -19.58
C LEU A 69 13.53 5.36 -19.12
N ASN A 70 14.36 4.48 -18.55
CA ASN A 70 15.84 4.52 -18.51
C ASN A 70 16.32 3.45 -17.51
N GLU A 71 16.76 2.30 -18.03
CA GLU A 71 17.02 1.04 -17.30
C GLU A 71 17.94 1.18 -16.08
N MET A 72 18.93 2.07 -16.14
CA MET A 72 19.98 2.18 -15.11
C MET A 72 19.52 2.81 -13.78
N ASN A 73 18.40 3.56 -13.78
CA ASN A 73 17.86 4.21 -12.56
C ASN A 73 16.66 3.46 -11.96
N LEU A 74 16.21 2.36 -12.61
CA LEU A 74 14.99 1.62 -12.25
C LEU A 74 15.22 0.60 -11.14
N GLU A 75 16.33 -0.13 -11.14
CA GLU A 75 16.59 -1.16 -10.12
C GLU A 75 16.76 -0.54 -8.74
N LYS A 76 17.55 0.53 -8.62
CA LYS A 76 17.76 1.21 -7.35
C LYS A 76 16.47 1.82 -6.76
N ARG A 77 15.62 2.42 -7.60
CA ARG A 77 14.30 2.93 -7.15
C ARG A 77 13.28 1.82 -6.89
N ARG A 78 13.36 0.68 -7.59
CA ARG A 78 12.55 -0.52 -7.27
C ARG A 78 12.95 -1.11 -5.93
N GLU A 79 14.23 -1.14 -5.60
CA GLU A 79 14.72 -1.65 -4.32
C GLU A 79 14.37 -0.73 -3.14
N GLU A 80 14.34 0.59 -3.36
CA GLU A 80 14.00 1.59 -2.34
C GLU A 80 12.52 2.00 -2.34
N GLY A 81 11.71 1.48 -3.28
CA GLY A 81 10.30 1.80 -3.40
C GLY A 81 9.59 1.59 -2.08
N ASN A 82 9.06 2.68 -1.50
CA ASN A 82 8.60 2.71 -0.13
C ASN A 82 7.63 1.56 0.18
N VAL A 83 8.11 0.51 0.85
CA VAL A 83 7.35 -0.70 1.22
C VAL A 83 6.05 -0.32 1.95
N VAL A 84 6.04 0.83 2.64
CA VAL A 84 4.84 1.38 3.28
C VAL A 84 3.74 1.70 2.26
N LEU A 85 4.06 2.26 1.09
CA LEU A 85 3.06 2.57 0.06
C LEU A 85 2.45 1.31 -0.56
N TRP A 86 3.26 0.28 -0.81
CA TRP A 86 2.77 -1.02 -1.25
C TRP A 86 1.79 -1.61 -0.23
N ASN A 87 2.17 -1.60 1.06
CA ASN A 87 1.29 -2.08 2.14
C ASN A 87 0.00 -1.25 2.25
N VAL A 88 0.07 0.08 2.06
CA VAL A 88 -1.13 0.95 2.03
C VAL A 88 -2.07 0.55 0.90
N MET A 89 -1.55 0.35 -0.31
CA MET A 89 -2.36 -0.05 -1.47
C MET A 89 -2.99 -1.45 -1.26
N ILE A 90 -2.22 -2.40 -0.75
CA ILE A 90 -2.69 -3.76 -0.42
C ILE A 90 -3.82 -3.71 0.60
N ASP A 91 -3.65 -2.99 1.70
CA ASP A 91 -4.68 -2.81 2.72
C ASP A 91 -5.93 -2.15 2.14
N GLY A 92 -5.76 -1.16 1.25
CA GLY A 92 -6.85 -0.55 0.50
C GLY A 92 -7.70 -1.55 -0.29
N TYR A 93 -7.05 -2.41 -1.08
CA TYR A 93 -7.75 -3.45 -1.84
C TYR A 93 -8.42 -4.49 -0.93
N ILE A 94 -7.77 -4.91 0.16
CA ILE A 94 -8.35 -5.83 1.15
C ILE A 94 -9.61 -5.22 1.78
N ARG A 95 -9.57 -3.95 2.20
CA ARG A 95 -10.73 -3.25 2.79
C ARG A 95 -11.91 -3.13 1.83
N LEU A 96 -11.65 -3.10 0.52
CA LEU A 96 -12.68 -3.07 -0.52
C LEU A 96 -13.10 -4.49 -0.99
N GLY A 97 -12.49 -5.54 -0.45
CA GLY A 97 -12.77 -6.93 -0.81
C GLY A 97 -12.15 -7.40 -2.14
N ASP A 98 -11.29 -6.61 -2.77
CA ASP A 98 -10.59 -7.00 -3.99
C ASP A 98 -9.28 -7.74 -3.67
N PHE A 99 -9.44 -8.96 -3.15
CA PHE A 99 -8.31 -9.82 -2.77
C PHE A 99 -7.43 -10.22 -3.96
N LYS A 100 -7.99 -10.22 -5.18
CA LYS A 100 -7.26 -10.53 -6.40
C LYS A 100 -6.27 -9.42 -6.73
N ALA A 101 -6.72 -8.16 -6.72
CA ALA A 101 -5.84 -7.01 -6.92
C ALA A 101 -4.79 -6.90 -5.79
N ALA A 102 -5.21 -7.12 -4.53
CA ALA A 102 -4.29 -7.17 -3.39
C ALA A 102 -3.18 -8.21 -3.60
N ARG A 103 -3.52 -9.44 -4.01
CA ARG A 103 -2.56 -10.51 -4.27
C ARG A 103 -1.63 -10.18 -5.44
N GLN A 104 -2.18 -9.70 -6.56
CA GLN A 104 -1.38 -9.30 -7.72
C GLN A 104 -0.37 -8.20 -7.37
N LEU A 105 -0.76 -7.24 -6.53
CA LEU A 105 0.13 -6.19 -6.07
C LEU A 105 1.20 -6.75 -5.12
N PHE A 106 0.80 -7.60 -4.17
CA PHE A 106 1.73 -8.31 -3.29
C PHE A 106 2.77 -9.13 -4.06
N ASP A 107 2.38 -9.83 -5.13
CA ASP A 107 3.27 -10.64 -5.97
C ASP A 107 4.24 -9.80 -6.80
N LYS A 108 3.88 -8.54 -7.11
CA LYS A 108 4.75 -7.57 -7.80
C LYS A 108 5.73 -6.83 -6.88
N MET A 109 5.60 -6.96 -5.56
CA MET A 109 6.49 -6.27 -4.61
C MET A 109 7.95 -6.72 -4.81
N PRO A 110 8.89 -5.78 -5.06
CA PRO A 110 10.31 -6.11 -5.22
C PRO A 110 10.93 -6.60 -3.90
N GLN A 111 10.53 -5.97 -2.78
CA GLN A 111 10.90 -6.41 -1.44
C GLN A 111 9.66 -6.54 -0.56
N ARG A 112 9.57 -7.64 0.19
CA ARG A 112 8.48 -7.92 1.13
C ARG A 112 9.00 -7.91 2.56
N SER A 113 8.33 -7.14 3.40
CA SER A 113 8.58 -7.12 4.85
C SER A 113 7.64 -8.10 5.57
N VAL A 114 7.95 -8.43 6.83
CA VAL A 114 7.02 -9.19 7.69
C VAL A 114 5.66 -8.50 7.80
N VAL A 115 5.62 -7.16 7.77
CA VAL A 115 4.37 -6.40 7.75
C VAL A 115 3.55 -6.69 6.49
N SER A 116 4.20 -6.78 5.32
CA SER A 116 3.55 -7.08 4.05
C SER A 116 2.86 -8.45 4.07
N TRP A 117 3.55 -9.47 4.60
CA TRP A 117 2.99 -10.82 4.78
C TRP A 117 1.81 -10.80 5.77
N ASN A 118 2.00 -10.17 6.93
CA ASN A 118 0.97 -10.11 7.97
C ASN A 118 -0.31 -9.41 7.50
N SER A 119 -0.18 -8.32 6.73
CA SER A 119 -1.33 -7.62 6.15
C SER A 119 -2.16 -8.53 5.25
N MET A 120 -1.51 -9.29 4.36
CA MET A 120 -2.21 -10.23 3.47
C MET A 120 -2.83 -11.41 4.22
N ILE A 121 -2.06 -12.06 5.10
CA ILE A 121 -2.54 -13.23 5.88
C ILE A 121 -3.74 -12.81 6.74
N SER A 122 -3.64 -11.69 7.44
CA SER A 122 -4.73 -11.19 8.29
C SER A 122 -5.94 -10.78 7.45
N GLY A 123 -5.72 -10.14 6.30
CA GLY A 123 -6.78 -9.77 5.37
C GLY A 123 -7.56 -11.00 4.88
N TYR A 124 -6.88 -12.07 4.50
CA TYR A 124 -7.52 -13.32 4.11
C TYR A 124 -8.29 -13.97 5.28
N ALA A 125 -7.64 -14.12 6.44
CA ALA A 125 -8.24 -14.77 7.60
C ALA A 125 -9.49 -14.05 8.12
N GLN A 126 -9.44 -12.71 8.21
CA GLN A 126 -10.57 -11.90 8.67
C GLN A 126 -11.78 -11.95 7.71
N ASN A 127 -11.57 -12.36 6.45
CA ASN A 127 -12.62 -12.47 5.44
C ASN A 127 -12.99 -13.94 5.13
N GLY A 128 -12.56 -14.89 5.98
CA GLY A 128 -12.91 -16.30 5.83
C GLY A 128 -12.15 -17.05 4.73
N LEU A 129 -11.17 -16.41 4.09
CA LEU A 129 -10.30 -16.99 3.06
C LEU A 129 -9.14 -17.75 3.71
N PHE A 130 -9.48 -18.72 4.55
CA PHE A 130 -8.53 -19.41 5.43
C PHE A 130 -7.49 -20.23 4.67
N LYS A 131 -7.88 -20.82 3.54
CA LYS A 131 -6.99 -21.63 2.70
C LYS A 131 -5.86 -20.77 2.14
N GLU A 132 -6.20 -19.61 1.58
CA GLU A 132 -5.27 -18.63 1.04
C GLU A 132 -4.37 -18.07 2.15
N ALA A 133 -4.91 -17.83 3.34
CA ALA A 133 -4.12 -17.40 4.51
C ALA A 133 -3.05 -18.44 4.91
N ILE A 134 -3.41 -19.73 4.94
CA ILE A 134 -2.50 -20.83 5.30
C ILE A 134 -1.45 -21.05 4.20
N GLU A 135 -1.84 -21.03 2.93
CA GLU A 135 -0.91 -21.13 1.80
C GLU A 135 0.13 -20.00 1.86
N LEU A 136 -0.32 -18.76 2.08
CA LEU A 136 0.57 -17.61 2.17
C LEU A 136 1.47 -17.66 3.42
N PHE A 137 0.99 -18.21 4.54
CA PHE A 137 1.81 -18.45 5.72
C PHE A 137 2.94 -19.44 5.45
N ARG A 138 2.68 -20.51 4.69
CA ARG A 138 3.73 -21.46 4.27
C ARG A 138 4.74 -20.80 3.35
N ASP A 139 4.29 -19.99 2.39
CA ASP A 139 5.17 -19.21 1.52
C ASP A 139 6.10 -18.29 2.32
N MET A 140 5.58 -17.63 3.37
CA MET A 140 6.37 -16.79 4.27
C MET A 140 7.49 -17.58 4.98
N GLN A 141 7.18 -18.79 5.46
CA GLN A 141 8.15 -19.67 6.12
C GLN A 141 9.24 -20.14 5.15
N MET A 142 8.87 -20.50 3.92
CA MET A 142 9.83 -20.92 2.88
C MET A 142 10.74 -19.77 2.43
N ALA A 143 10.29 -18.52 2.53
CA ALA A 143 11.08 -17.32 2.25
C ALA A 143 12.06 -16.95 3.40
N ASP A 144 12.28 -17.85 4.36
CA ASP A 144 13.16 -17.72 5.53
C ASP A 144 12.87 -16.45 6.37
N LYS A 145 11.60 -16.02 6.38
CA LYS A 145 11.11 -14.94 7.23
C LYS A 145 10.46 -15.54 8.47
N CYS A 146 11.02 -15.23 9.65
CA CYS A 146 10.44 -15.68 10.91
C CYS A 146 9.02 -15.10 11.09
N PRO A 147 7.98 -15.95 11.20
CA PRO A 147 6.66 -15.50 11.62
C PRO A 147 6.76 -14.85 12.99
N ASN A 148 6.12 -13.69 13.17
CA ASN A 148 6.05 -13.04 14.49
C ASN A 148 4.71 -13.35 15.17
N TYR A 149 4.55 -12.90 16.41
CA TYR A 149 3.32 -13.15 17.18
C TYR A 149 2.04 -12.67 16.45
N VAL A 150 2.12 -11.59 15.66
CA VAL A 150 0.99 -11.10 14.86
C VAL A 150 0.61 -12.09 13.76
N THR A 151 1.59 -12.76 13.14
CA THR A 151 1.35 -13.82 12.17
C THR A 151 0.66 -15.03 12.81
N LEU A 152 1.04 -15.39 14.04
CA LEU A 152 0.46 -16.54 14.74
C LEU A 152 -1.00 -16.29 15.16
N VAL A 153 -1.32 -15.08 15.61
CA VAL A 153 -2.68 -14.70 15.99
C VAL A 153 -3.63 -14.66 14.79
N SER A 154 -3.16 -14.22 13.61
CA SER A 154 -4.02 -14.12 12.43
C SER A 154 -4.36 -15.47 11.80
N VAL A 155 -3.51 -16.50 11.98
CA VAL A 155 -3.75 -17.85 11.45
C VAL A 155 -4.52 -18.75 12.42
N LEU A 156 -4.52 -18.46 13.73
CA LEU A 156 -5.23 -19.26 14.75
C LEU A 156 -6.70 -19.59 14.40
N PRO A 157 -7.53 -18.65 13.90
CA PRO A 157 -8.91 -18.95 13.50
C PRO A 157 -9.04 -19.86 12.27
N ALA A 158 -7.97 -19.96 11.46
CA ALA A 158 -7.95 -20.79 10.26
C ALA A 158 -7.68 -22.28 10.57
N ILE A 159 -7.18 -22.59 11.77
CA ILE A 159 -6.74 -23.93 12.18
C ILE A 159 -7.51 -24.50 13.38
N SER A 160 -8.47 -23.74 13.93
CA SER A 160 -9.38 -24.15 15.01
C SER A 160 -10.69 -24.70 14.46
#